data_AF-A0A9P0DHP6-F1
#
_entry.id   AF-A0A9P0DHP6-F1
#
_cell.length_a   1.000
_cell.length_b   1.000
_cell.length_c   1.000
_cell.angle_alpha   90.00
_cell.angle_beta   90.00
_cell.angle_gamma   90.00
#
_symmetry.space_group_name_H-M   'P 1'
#
loop_
_entity.id
_entity.type
_entity.pdbx_description
1 polymer ?
#
loop_
_entity_poly.entity_id
_entity_poly.type
_entity_poly.pdbx_seq_one_letter_code
_entity_poly.pdbx_strand_id
1 'polypeptide(L)'
;MPLFSSHRETIKSYLRTILAGPAKMLLLLPKLLFCLHSIKLISAVTFDFSLIYFVPNNTRQHQFPARREISEGLRNATTIVLNQQVPMILRSFDVSFARNLESLSLHDCGINEIESGSFKNLSSLKHLNITKNNIKIIKDDIFNHMGVNVLNLSYNKLATISPSAFDNMANLTDLILDYNELTSYSIWFENCPKLITISLQFNFIQYLPAGIYANLLDHKLKAYFSYNKINKIHEDLFDVEEFTDLYLDHNELEEFDFTLCKIDTLSLQTNQIECLSEEFIKNEVGKVTRFFLGDNPINCSCYDQLSTIQNMLVSFSEC
;
A
#
# COMPACT_ATOMS: atom_id res chain seq x y z
N MET A 1 15.82 28.50 40.87
CA MET A 1 14.75 27.68 41.47
C MET A 1 13.89 28.56 42.38
N PRO A 2 12.82 29.18 41.85
CA PRO A 2 11.53 29.14 42.55
C PRO A 2 10.28 29.07 41.63
N LEU A 3 10.45 28.88 40.31
CA LEU A 3 9.34 28.91 39.34
C LEU A 3 8.45 27.65 39.30
N PHE A 4 8.86 26.56 39.96
CA PHE A 4 8.11 25.28 39.96
C PHE A 4 7.04 25.19 41.07
N SER A 5 7.07 26.02 42.11
CA SER A 5 6.12 25.93 43.23
C SER A 5 4.80 26.67 42.96
N SER A 6 4.80 27.79 42.22
CA SER A 6 3.56 28.54 41.94
C SER A 6 2.64 27.82 40.93
N HIS A 7 3.21 27.05 40.00
CA HIS A 7 2.44 26.27 39.03
C HIS A 7 1.67 25.11 39.68
N ARG A 8 2.21 24.49 40.72
CA ARG A 8 1.57 23.34 41.40
C ARG A 8 0.33 23.75 42.21
N GLU A 9 0.37 24.90 42.87
CA GLU A 9 -0.77 25.46 43.60
C GLU A 9 -1.85 26.03 42.66
N THR A 10 -1.43 26.57 41.51
CA THR A 10 -2.35 27.03 40.46
C THR A 10 -3.12 25.86 39.83
N ILE A 11 -2.45 24.74 39.56
CA ILE A 11 -3.07 23.51 39.03
C ILE A 11 -4.06 22.90 40.04
N LYS A 12 -3.73 22.89 41.34
CA LYS A 12 -4.64 22.41 42.39
C LYS A 12 -5.87 23.29 42.57
N SER A 13 -5.73 24.61 42.46
CA SER A 13 -6.85 25.57 42.48
C SER A 13 -7.81 25.35 41.29
N TYR A 14 -7.26 25.07 40.11
CA TYR A 14 -8.03 24.76 38.90
C TYR A 14 -8.79 23.43 38.98
N LEU A 15 -8.15 22.37 39.49
CA LEU A 15 -8.79 21.07 39.70
C LEU A 15 -9.94 21.12 40.72
N ARG A 16 -9.84 21.96 41.76
CA ARG A 16 -10.96 22.19 42.70
C ARG A 16 -12.16 22.89 42.06
N THR A 17 -11.93 23.67 41.00
CA THR A 17 -12.99 24.39 40.27
C THR A 17 -13.72 23.47 39.27
N ILE A 18 -13.04 22.42 38.79
CA ILE A 18 -13.60 21.42 37.84
C ILE A 18 -14.67 20.54 38.51
N LEU A 19 -14.64 20.37 39.84
CA LEU A 19 -15.65 19.62 40.60
C LEU A 19 -16.96 20.41 40.84
N ALA A 20 -17.07 21.65 40.37
CA ALA A 20 -18.22 22.54 40.63
C ALA A 20 -19.28 22.61 39.50
N GLY A 21 -19.26 21.67 38.55
CA GLY A 21 -20.38 21.42 37.63
C GLY A 21 -20.18 21.82 36.16
N PRO A 22 -21.07 21.36 35.25
CA PRO A 22 -20.79 21.22 33.81
C PRO A 22 -20.65 22.55 33.04
N ALA A 23 -21.26 23.63 33.53
CA ALA A 23 -21.35 24.90 32.80
C ALA A 23 -20.04 25.70 32.75
N LYS A 24 -19.07 25.44 33.64
CA LYS A 24 -17.75 26.12 33.65
C LYS A 24 -16.69 25.42 32.79
N MET A 25 -16.96 24.21 32.31
CA MET A 25 -15.98 23.41 31.54
C MET A 25 -15.74 24.00 30.13
N LEU A 26 -16.78 24.52 29.47
CA LEU A 26 -16.67 25.07 28.11
C LEU A 26 -15.84 26.36 28.01
N LEU A 27 -15.74 27.15 29.09
CA LEU A 27 -15.03 28.44 29.09
C LEU A 27 -13.53 28.33 29.39
N LEU A 28 -13.05 27.16 29.81
CA LEU A 28 -11.67 26.94 30.28
C LEU A 28 -10.82 26.03 29.39
N LEU A 29 -11.42 25.31 28.44
CA LEU A 29 -10.71 24.44 27.49
C LEU A 29 -9.57 25.14 26.72
N PRO A 30 -9.74 26.37 26.19
CA PRO A 30 -8.69 27.03 25.41
C PRO A 30 -7.45 27.39 26.25
N LYS A 31 -7.66 27.72 27.53
CA LYS A 31 -6.57 28.08 28.45
C LYS A 31 -5.80 26.86 28.96
N LEU A 32 -6.49 25.71 29.10
CA LEU A 32 -5.86 24.42 29.43
C LEU A 32 -4.96 23.91 28.30
N LEU A 33 -5.37 24.07 27.04
CA LEU A 33 -4.52 23.76 25.87
C LEU A 33 -3.28 24.65 25.78
N PHE A 34 -3.38 25.92 26.18
CA PHE A 34 -2.25 26.85 26.16
C PHE A 34 -1.19 26.52 27.22
N CYS A 35 -1.60 26.03 28.40
CA CYS A 35 -0.65 25.63 29.45
C CYS A 35 0.09 24.32 29.13
N LEU A 36 -0.48 23.44 28.30
CA LEU A 36 0.18 22.20 27.86
C LEU A 36 1.26 22.45 26.77
N HIS A 37 1.26 23.63 26.15
CA HIS A 37 2.18 24.01 25.07
C HIS A 37 3.64 24.30 25.49
N SER A 38 4.00 24.08 26.75
CA SER A 38 5.37 24.39 27.25
C SER A 38 6.26 23.16 27.45
N ILE A 39 5.84 21.97 27.01
CA ILE A 39 6.69 20.77 27.08
C ILE A 39 7.43 20.62 25.75
N LYS A 40 8.73 20.94 25.78
CA LYS A 40 9.69 20.70 24.69
C LYS A 40 9.71 19.22 24.28
N LEU A 41 9.42 18.95 23.01
CA LEU A 41 10.11 17.93 22.22
C LEU A 41 10.33 18.48 20.81
N ILE A 42 11.53 19.04 20.60
CA ILE A 42 12.07 19.39 19.30
C ILE A 42 13.15 18.33 19.01
N SER A 43 12.74 17.26 18.33
CA SER A 43 13.54 16.51 17.34
C SER A 43 12.69 15.36 16.79
N ALA A 44 12.21 15.49 15.54
CA ALA A 44 11.48 14.46 14.78
C ALA A 44 10.15 13.97 15.42
N VAL A 45 9.33 13.27 14.62
CA VAL A 45 8.23 12.38 15.06
C VAL A 45 6.86 13.04 15.31
N THR A 46 5.94 12.76 14.37
CA THR A 46 4.45 12.78 14.44
C THR A 46 3.77 13.91 15.22
N PHE A 47 3.14 14.82 14.47
CA PHE A 47 2.12 15.73 15.00
C PHE A 47 0.75 15.05 14.96
N ASP A 48 0.03 15.05 16.09
CA ASP A 48 -1.36 14.60 16.17
C ASP A 48 -2.28 15.69 15.58
N PHE A 49 -2.96 15.34 14.48
CA PHE A 49 -3.74 16.25 13.64
C PHE A 49 -5.19 16.48 14.13
N SER A 50 -5.53 16.06 15.35
CA SER A 50 -6.88 16.14 15.95
C SER A 50 -7.56 17.52 15.97
N LEU A 51 -6.90 18.59 15.47
CA LEU A 51 -7.42 19.97 15.42
C LEU A 51 -7.31 20.67 14.05
N ILE A 52 -6.83 20.02 12.98
CA ILE A 52 -6.28 20.75 11.81
C ILE A 52 -7.03 20.49 10.49
N TYR A 53 -8.18 19.80 10.52
CA TYR A 53 -8.96 19.53 9.32
C TYR A 53 -10.19 20.44 9.24
N PHE A 54 -10.15 21.43 8.33
CA PHE A 54 -11.29 22.31 8.06
C PHE A 54 -11.66 22.25 6.58
N VAL A 55 -12.94 21.98 6.30
CA VAL A 55 -13.52 22.14 4.96
C VAL A 55 -14.44 23.35 5.04
N PRO A 56 -14.00 24.55 4.60
CA PRO A 56 -14.88 25.69 4.52
C PRO A 56 -16.14 25.34 3.71
N ASN A 57 -17.33 25.74 4.19
CA ASN A 57 -18.62 25.43 3.55
C ASN A 57 -18.72 25.83 2.06
N ASN A 58 -17.78 26.61 1.53
CA ASN A 58 -17.73 27.08 0.14
C ASN A 58 -16.54 26.56 -0.68
N THR A 59 -15.69 25.67 -0.14
CA THR A 59 -14.52 25.14 -0.86
C THR A 59 -14.64 23.64 -1.09
N ARG A 60 -14.36 23.19 -2.31
CA ARG A 60 -14.17 21.75 -2.63
C ARG A 60 -12.82 21.20 -2.15
N GLN A 61 -12.10 21.96 -1.33
CA GLN A 61 -10.74 21.64 -0.91
C GLN A 61 -10.68 21.48 0.59
N HIS A 62 -9.87 20.51 1.02
CA HIS A 62 -9.62 20.24 2.41
C HIS A 62 -8.36 20.98 2.83
N GLN A 63 -8.50 21.92 3.76
CA GLN A 63 -7.46 22.88 4.11
C GLN A 63 -7.08 22.79 5.59
N PHE A 64 -5.80 23.08 5.86
CA PHE A 64 -5.28 23.25 7.21
C PHE A 64 -5.53 24.71 7.65
N PRO A 65 -5.97 25.00 8.89
CA PRO A 65 -6.18 26.36 9.39
C PRO A 65 -4.97 27.28 9.16
N ALA A 66 -5.30 28.56 8.97
CA ALA A 66 -4.56 29.53 8.18
C ALA A 66 -3.07 29.74 8.56
N ARG A 67 -2.30 30.15 7.54
CA ARG A 67 -0.85 30.48 7.49
C ARG A 67 -0.19 31.13 8.72
N ARG A 68 -0.90 31.76 9.66
CA ARG A 68 -0.33 32.36 10.88
C ARG A 68 -0.14 31.36 12.02
N GLU A 69 -0.82 30.22 12.00
CA GLU A 69 -0.79 29.19 13.06
C GLU A 69 0.06 27.96 12.67
N ILE A 70 0.52 27.89 11.41
CA ILE A 70 1.36 26.80 10.92
C ILE A 70 2.78 26.97 11.46
N SER A 71 3.15 26.10 12.40
CA SER A 71 4.49 26.07 13.00
C SER A 71 5.58 25.90 11.93
N GLU A 72 6.78 26.41 12.18
CA GLU A 72 7.93 26.21 11.29
C GLU A 72 8.22 24.71 11.07
N GLY A 73 7.96 23.88 12.08
CA GLY A 73 8.06 22.42 11.97
C GLY A 73 7.17 21.82 10.87
N LEU A 74 5.92 22.30 10.74
CA LEU A 74 5.01 21.83 9.67
C LEU A 74 5.43 22.30 8.28
N ARG A 75 6.06 23.47 8.16
CA ARG A 75 6.57 23.98 6.88
C ARG A 75 7.73 23.15 6.35
N ASN A 76 8.54 22.62 7.27
CA ASN A 76 9.71 21.81 6.97
C ASN A 76 9.43 20.30 7.06
N ALA A 77 8.17 19.91 7.27
CA ALA A 77 7.80 18.51 7.41
C ALA A 77 8.06 17.75 6.11
N THR A 78 8.74 16.60 6.24
CA THR A 78 8.94 15.62 5.17
C THR A 78 7.92 14.49 5.24
N THR A 79 7.29 14.29 6.39
CA THR A 79 6.29 13.26 6.62
C THR A 79 5.07 13.84 7.31
N ILE A 80 3.88 13.52 6.80
CA ILE A 80 2.59 13.81 7.42
C ILE A 80 1.82 12.51 7.61
N VAL A 81 1.29 12.29 8.80
CA VAL A 81 0.45 11.13 9.14
C VAL A 81 -0.86 11.65 9.70
N LEU A 82 -1.97 11.31 9.07
CA LEU A 82 -3.31 11.59 9.57
C LEU A 82 -3.86 10.36 10.28
N ASN A 83 -4.34 10.55 11.51
CA ASN A 83 -4.92 9.50 12.35
C ASN A 83 -6.38 9.83 12.74
N GLN A 84 -7.09 10.53 11.86
CA GLN A 84 -8.47 10.96 12.11
C GLN A 84 -9.34 10.65 10.90
N GLN A 85 -10.62 10.47 11.16
CA GLN A 85 -11.60 10.30 10.10
C GLN A 85 -11.62 11.56 9.23
N VAL A 86 -11.35 11.39 7.94
CA VAL A 86 -11.57 12.42 6.93
C VAL A 86 -12.95 12.20 6.32
N PRO A 87 -13.51 13.18 5.60
CA PRO A 87 -14.75 13.03 4.88
C PRO A 87 -14.69 11.82 3.97
N MET A 88 -15.83 11.15 3.91
CA MET A 88 -16.09 9.97 3.08
C MET A 88 -15.57 10.10 1.63
N ILE A 89 -15.52 11.33 1.09
CA ILE A 89 -14.95 11.64 -0.22
C ILE A 89 -13.76 12.58 -0.02
N LEU A 90 -12.56 12.10 -0.38
CA LEU A 90 -11.37 12.93 -0.46
C LEU A 90 -11.42 13.72 -1.76
N ARG A 91 -11.44 15.06 -1.69
CA ARG A 91 -11.62 15.94 -2.85
C ARG A 91 -10.31 16.58 -3.30
N SER A 92 -9.61 17.16 -2.33
CA SER A 92 -8.32 17.83 -2.52
C SER A 92 -7.62 17.96 -1.18
N PHE A 93 -6.33 17.66 -1.15
CA PHE A 93 -5.47 17.74 0.01
C PHE A 93 -4.44 18.86 -0.18
N ASP A 94 -4.72 20.05 0.39
CA ASP A 94 -3.82 21.20 0.26
C ASP A 94 -2.83 21.27 1.43
N VAL A 95 -1.62 20.78 1.18
CA VAL A 95 -0.44 20.94 2.06
C VAL A 95 0.63 21.79 1.39
N SER A 96 0.25 22.80 0.60
CA SER A 96 1.17 23.73 -0.06
C SER A 96 2.15 24.46 0.90
N PHE A 97 1.87 24.45 2.20
CA PHE A 97 2.78 24.94 3.24
C PHE A 97 3.97 23.99 3.51
N ALA A 98 3.81 22.67 3.30
CA ALA A 98 4.81 21.64 3.54
C ALA A 98 5.56 21.32 2.24
N ARG A 99 6.45 22.23 1.83
CA ARG A 99 7.12 22.21 0.52
C ARG A 99 8.05 21.00 0.31
N ASN A 100 8.48 20.38 1.40
CA ASN A 100 9.40 19.25 1.39
C ASN A 100 8.70 17.92 1.71
N LEU A 101 7.38 17.86 1.60
CA LEU A 101 6.62 16.65 1.92
C LEU A 101 7.00 15.51 0.96
N GLU A 102 7.61 14.47 1.52
CA GLU A 102 8.02 13.25 0.81
C GLU A 102 7.13 12.06 1.15
N SER A 103 6.46 12.06 2.30
CA SER A 103 5.62 10.96 2.77
C SER A 103 4.28 11.43 3.34
N LEU A 104 3.19 10.85 2.86
CA LEU A 104 1.83 11.12 3.33
C LEU A 104 1.16 9.79 3.69
N SER A 105 0.68 9.70 4.93
CA SER A 105 -0.13 8.58 5.41
C SER A 105 -1.55 9.04 5.76
N LEU A 106 -2.52 8.43 5.09
CA LEU A 106 -3.96 8.52 5.29
C LEU A 106 -4.50 7.17 5.80
N HIS A 107 -3.73 6.51 6.65
CA HIS A 107 -4.10 5.22 7.23
C HIS A 107 -5.37 5.34 8.06
N ASP A 108 -6.33 4.45 7.84
CA ASP A 108 -7.53 4.34 8.68
C ASP A 108 -8.27 5.69 8.88
N CYS A 109 -8.42 6.42 7.78
CA CYS A 109 -9.06 7.73 7.76
C CYS A 109 -10.53 7.66 7.31
N GLY A 110 -11.08 6.47 7.04
CA GLY A 110 -12.47 6.31 6.62
C GLY A 110 -12.80 6.85 5.23
N ILE A 111 -11.82 6.92 4.33
CA ILE A 111 -12.01 7.37 2.94
C ILE A 111 -12.79 6.31 2.17
N ASN A 112 -13.87 6.68 1.50
CA ASN A 112 -14.62 5.77 0.63
C ASN A 112 -14.38 6.07 -0.87
N GLU A 113 -14.03 7.31 -1.21
CA GLU A 113 -13.79 7.75 -2.58
C GLU A 113 -12.69 8.81 -2.61
N ILE A 114 -11.90 8.80 -3.70
CA ILE A 114 -10.89 9.83 -4.00
C ILE A 114 -11.30 10.51 -5.31
N GLU A 115 -11.42 11.83 -5.30
CA GLU A 115 -11.65 12.62 -6.52
C GLU A 115 -10.34 12.90 -7.24
N SER A 116 -10.39 12.97 -8.57
CA SER A 116 -9.25 13.33 -9.40
C SER A 116 -8.67 14.69 -8.97
N GLY A 117 -7.33 14.75 -8.90
CA GLY A 117 -6.64 15.94 -8.39
C GLY A 117 -6.63 16.07 -6.87
N SER A 118 -7.05 15.03 -6.13
CA SER A 118 -6.95 15.01 -4.66
C SER A 118 -5.54 15.29 -4.16
N PHE A 119 -4.54 14.86 -4.92
CA PHE A 119 -3.12 15.02 -4.61
C PHE A 119 -2.41 16.03 -5.52
N LYS A 120 -3.19 16.87 -6.22
CA LYS A 120 -2.67 17.92 -7.09
C LYS A 120 -1.81 18.87 -6.24
N ASN A 121 -0.54 19.06 -6.64
CA ASN A 121 0.50 19.86 -5.99
C ASN A 121 1.39 19.13 -4.96
N LEU A 122 1.26 17.82 -4.76
CA LEU A 122 2.20 17.03 -3.94
C LEU A 122 3.43 16.60 -4.74
N SER A 123 4.14 17.56 -5.36
CA SER A 123 5.19 17.29 -6.35
C SER A 123 6.45 16.61 -5.79
N SER A 124 6.72 16.76 -4.49
CA SER A 124 7.87 16.14 -3.81
C SER A 124 7.53 14.80 -3.18
N LEU A 125 6.26 14.36 -3.26
CA LEU A 125 5.79 13.15 -2.58
C LEU A 125 6.37 11.90 -3.24
N LYS A 126 7.02 11.07 -2.42
CA LYS A 126 7.64 9.79 -2.81
C LYS A 126 6.88 8.60 -2.26
N HIS A 127 6.18 8.76 -1.12
CA HIS A 127 5.47 7.69 -0.44
C HIS A 127 4.03 8.12 -0.13
N LEU A 128 3.05 7.34 -0.59
CA LEU A 128 1.65 7.55 -0.32
C LEU A 128 1.02 6.28 0.25
N ASN A 129 0.57 6.37 1.49
CA ASN A 129 -0.13 5.30 2.20
C ASN A 129 -1.60 5.67 2.38
N ILE A 130 -2.52 4.91 1.80
CA ILE A 130 -3.98 5.07 1.93
C ILE A 130 -4.61 3.75 2.43
N THR A 131 -3.87 3.00 3.24
CA THR A 131 -4.30 1.70 3.74
C THR A 131 -5.44 1.79 4.75
N LYS A 132 -6.19 0.68 4.91
CA LYS A 132 -7.30 0.58 5.86
C LYS A 132 -8.39 1.62 5.66
N ASN A 133 -8.72 1.92 4.40
CA ASN A 133 -9.85 2.76 4.07
C ASN A 133 -10.98 1.89 3.46
N ASN A 134 -12.04 2.51 2.96
CA ASN A 134 -13.19 1.81 2.37
C ASN A 134 -13.31 2.10 0.87
N ILE A 135 -12.19 2.35 0.19
CA ILE A 135 -12.19 2.72 -1.22
C ILE A 135 -12.60 1.50 -2.04
N LYS A 136 -13.59 1.69 -2.93
CA LYS A 136 -14.12 0.60 -3.77
C LYS A 136 -13.64 0.63 -5.21
N ILE A 137 -13.37 1.82 -5.72
CA ILE A 137 -13.06 2.06 -7.13
C ILE A 137 -11.93 3.08 -7.21
N ILE A 138 -10.88 2.77 -7.97
CA ILE A 138 -9.93 3.78 -8.47
C ILE A 138 -10.34 4.13 -9.90
N LYS A 139 -10.85 5.36 -10.05
CA LYS A 139 -11.19 5.95 -11.34
C LYS A 139 -9.93 6.45 -12.07
N ASP A 140 -10.11 6.75 -13.34
CA ASP A 140 -9.14 7.41 -14.20
C ASP A 140 -8.56 8.66 -13.53
N ASP A 141 -7.28 8.91 -13.79
CA ASP A 141 -6.57 10.13 -13.41
C ASP A 141 -6.46 10.45 -11.92
N ILE A 142 -6.83 9.54 -11.00
CA ILE A 142 -6.72 9.78 -9.56
C ILE A 142 -5.25 10.01 -9.15
N PHE A 143 -4.35 9.18 -9.67
CA PHE A 143 -2.91 9.24 -9.38
C PHE A 143 -2.07 9.77 -10.56
N ASN A 144 -2.74 10.23 -11.62
CA ASN A 144 -2.05 10.65 -12.84
C ASN A 144 -1.08 11.81 -12.56
N HIS A 145 0.12 11.70 -13.14
CA HIS A 145 1.27 12.60 -12.95
C HIS A 145 1.81 12.72 -11.52
N MET A 146 1.45 11.80 -10.62
CA MET A 146 2.07 11.77 -9.29
C MET A 146 3.50 11.25 -9.37
N GLY A 147 4.43 11.98 -8.76
CA GLY A 147 5.85 11.62 -8.69
C GLY A 147 6.19 10.56 -7.62
N VAL A 148 5.20 9.78 -7.18
CA VAL A 148 5.31 8.82 -6.07
C VAL A 148 6.12 7.59 -6.50
N ASN A 149 6.98 7.12 -5.61
CA ASN A 149 7.75 5.87 -5.75
C ASN A 149 6.97 4.68 -5.18
N VAL A 150 6.34 4.86 -4.01
CA VAL A 150 5.63 3.79 -3.31
C VAL A 150 4.18 4.20 -3.07
N LEU A 151 3.25 3.47 -3.66
CA LEU A 151 1.82 3.62 -3.45
C LEU A 151 1.27 2.38 -2.74
N ASN A 152 0.72 2.57 -1.53
CA ASN A 152 0.10 1.50 -0.77
C ASN A 152 -1.40 1.77 -0.58
N LEU A 153 -2.21 0.90 -1.18
CA LEU A 153 -3.67 0.89 -1.18
C LEU A 153 -4.24 -0.36 -0.50
N SER A 154 -3.42 -1.12 0.23
CA SER A 154 -3.84 -2.36 0.86
C SER A 154 -4.93 -2.17 1.92
N TYR A 155 -5.67 -3.23 2.21
CA TYR A 155 -6.77 -3.21 3.19
C TYR A 155 -7.83 -2.16 2.83
N ASN A 156 -8.20 -2.10 1.56
CA ASN A 156 -9.37 -1.34 1.09
C ASN A 156 -10.46 -2.33 0.66
N LYS A 157 -11.44 -1.88 -0.13
CA LYS A 157 -12.50 -2.71 -0.71
C LYS A 157 -12.48 -2.61 -2.22
N LEU A 158 -11.28 -2.47 -2.80
CA LEU A 158 -11.12 -2.20 -4.23
C LEU A 158 -11.62 -3.39 -5.02
N ALA A 159 -12.72 -3.20 -5.74
CA ALA A 159 -13.28 -4.19 -6.65
C ALA A 159 -12.96 -3.83 -8.12
N THR A 160 -12.63 -2.56 -8.40
CA THR A 160 -12.35 -2.09 -9.75
C THR A 160 -11.26 -1.02 -9.75
N ILE A 161 -10.32 -1.16 -10.67
CA ILE A 161 -9.28 -0.17 -10.96
C ILE A 161 -9.36 0.08 -12.47
N SER A 162 -9.51 1.34 -12.85
CA SER A 162 -9.52 1.73 -14.24
C SER A 162 -8.17 1.44 -14.91
N PRO A 163 -8.12 1.03 -16.20
CA PRO A 163 -6.88 0.85 -16.96
C PRO A 163 -5.93 2.06 -16.89
N SER A 164 -6.45 3.29 -16.87
CA SER A 164 -5.69 4.54 -16.84
C SER A 164 -5.45 5.09 -15.42
N ALA A 165 -5.78 4.34 -14.38
CA ALA A 165 -5.72 4.80 -12.99
C ALA A 165 -4.31 5.28 -12.56
N PHE A 166 -3.26 4.64 -13.12
CA PHE A 166 -1.86 4.90 -12.79
C PHE A 166 -1.07 5.47 -13.98
N ASP A 167 -1.76 6.01 -14.98
CA ASP A 167 -1.09 6.62 -16.13
C ASP A 167 -0.13 7.73 -15.71
N ASN A 168 1.01 7.79 -16.40
CA ASN A 168 2.08 8.78 -16.18
C ASN A 168 2.68 8.81 -14.76
N MET A 169 2.58 7.72 -14.00
CA MET A 169 3.32 7.55 -12.74
C MET A 169 4.77 7.10 -13.00
N ALA A 170 5.55 7.96 -13.68
CA ALA A 170 6.89 7.64 -14.22
C ALA A 170 7.96 7.30 -13.17
N ASN A 171 7.68 7.50 -11.89
CA ASN A 171 8.58 7.21 -10.77
C ASN A 171 8.11 6.04 -9.89
N LEU A 172 6.93 5.48 -10.16
CA LEU A 172 6.38 4.39 -9.35
C LEU A 172 7.27 3.16 -9.46
N THR A 173 7.77 2.69 -8.32
CA THR A 173 8.60 1.49 -8.17
C THR A 173 7.87 0.37 -7.47
N ASP A 174 6.97 0.71 -6.54
CA ASP A 174 6.27 -0.26 -5.70
C ASP A 174 4.79 0.08 -5.60
N LEU A 175 3.95 -0.87 -6.00
CA LEU A 175 2.51 -0.81 -5.83
C LEU A 175 2.00 -1.98 -5.01
N ILE A 176 1.30 -1.65 -3.92
CA ILE A 176 0.79 -2.61 -2.96
C ILE A 176 -0.73 -2.48 -2.90
N LEU A 177 -1.43 -3.54 -3.33
CA LEU A 177 -2.88 -3.65 -3.46
C LEU A 177 -3.43 -4.85 -2.67
N ASP A 178 -2.66 -5.36 -1.70
CA ASP A 178 -3.04 -6.54 -0.91
C ASP A 178 -4.33 -6.33 -0.12
N TYR A 179 -5.04 -7.41 0.20
CA TYR A 179 -6.26 -7.35 1.01
C TYR A 179 -7.29 -6.38 0.41
N ASN A 180 -7.69 -6.65 -0.83
CA ASN A 180 -8.74 -5.93 -1.54
C ASN A 180 -9.76 -6.94 -2.11
N GLU A 181 -10.67 -6.48 -2.96
CA GLU A 181 -11.76 -7.28 -3.51
C GLU A 181 -11.63 -7.45 -5.04
N LEU A 182 -10.39 -7.39 -5.57
CA LEU A 182 -10.15 -7.41 -7.01
C LEU A 182 -10.41 -8.82 -7.56
N THR A 183 -11.29 -8.92 -8.55
CA THR A 183 -11.60 -10.19 -9.25
C THR A 183 -10.86 -10.33 -10.58
N SER A 184 -10.28 -9.24 -11.08
CA SER A 184 -9.59 -9.18 -12.36
C SER A 184 -8.27 -8.44 -12.24
N TYR A 185 -7.28 -8.89 -13.00
CA TYR A 185 -6.02 -8.18 -13.23
C TYR A 185 -6.00 -7.62 -14.65
N SER A 186 -5.40 -6.44 -14.86
CA SER A 186 -5.41 -5.74 -16.14
C SER A 186 -4.10 -4.98 -16.37
N ILE A 187 -3.98 -4.34 -17.55
CA ILE A 187 -2.81 -3.57 -18.00
C ILE A 187 -2.70 -2.19 -17.31
N TRP A 188 -2.78 -2.17 -15.99
CA TRP A 188 -2.78 -0.95 -15.19
C TRP A 188 -1.47 -0.16 -15.22
N PHE A 189 -0.37 -0.80 -15.63
CA PHE A 189 0.99 -0.28 -15.47
C PHE A 189 1.70 -0.05 -16.79
N GLU A 190 0.95 0.02 -17.89
CA GLU A 190 1.48 0.28 -19.22
C GLU A 190 2.39 1.53 -19.23
N ASN A 191 2.04 2.55 -18.44
CA ASN A 191 2.77 3.82 -18.34
C ASN A 191 3.57 3.99 -17.03
N CYS A 192 4.02 2.89 -16.42
CA CYS A 192 4.85 2.89 -15.19
C CYS A 192 6.24 2.27 -15.45
N PRO A 193 7.15 2.93 -16.19
CA PRO A 193 8.40 2.34 -16.72
C PRO A 193 9.50 2.09 -15.68
N LYS A 194 9.22 2.24 -14.38
CA LYS A 194 10.16 1.95 -13.28
C LYS A 194 9.59 0.95 -12.27
N LEU A 195 8.43 0.38 -12.58
CA LEU A 195 7.73 -0.51 -11.67
C LEU A 195 8.56 -1.79 -11.49
N ILE A 196 8.83 -2.12 -10.24
CA ILE A 196 9.66 -3.28 -9.85
C ILE A 196 8.82 -4.23 -9.01
N THR A 197 8.04 -3.69 -8.07
CA THR A 197 7.27 -4.49 -7.11
C THR A 197 5.77 -4.32 -7.33
N ILE A 198 5.08 -5.44 -7.51
CA ILE A 198 3.62 -5.51 -7.59
C ILE A 198 3.14 -6.55 -6.58
N SER A 199 2.33 -6.13 -5.62
CA SER A 199 1.71 -7.01 -4.64
C SER A 199 0.19 -6.91 -4.71
N LEU A 200 -0.45 -8.04 -4.94
CA LEU A 200 -1.90 -8.23 -5.10
C LEU A 200 -2.40 -9.39 -4.23
N GLN A 201 -1.71 -9.68 -3.14
CA GLN A 201 -2.04 -10.82 -2.29
C GLN A 201 -3.40 -10.64 -1.62
N PHE A 202 -4.07 -11.74 -1.28
CA PHE A 202 -5.38 -11.68 -0.60
C PHE A 202 -6.40 -10.84 -1.40
N ASN A 203 -6.57 -11.20 -2.67
CA ASN A 203 -7.63 -10.70 -3.55
C ASN A 203 -8.42 -11.92 -4.08
N PHE A 204 -9.22 -11.73 -5.13
CA PHE A 204 -10.04 -12.78 -5.75
C PHE A 204 -9.75 -12.92 -7.25
N ILE A 205 -8.52 -12.61 -7.67
CA ILE A 205 -8.12 -12.62 -9.09
C ILE A 205 -8.16 -14.06 -9.60
N GLN A 206 -8.81 -14.28 -10.74
CA GLN A 206 -8.94 -15.61 -11.34
C GLN A 206 -7.99 -15.86 -12.52
N TYR A 207 -7.59 -14.80 -13.20
CA TYR A 207 -6.83 -14.90 -14.45
C TYR A 207 -5.77 -13.81 -14.53
N LEU A 208 -4.56 -14.18 -14.96
CA LEU A 208 -3.50 -13.25 -15.36
C LEU A 208 -3.47 -13.14 -16.89
N PRO A 209 -3.97 -12.03 -17.49
CA PRO A 209 -4.05 -11.87 -18.94
C PRO A 209 -2.71 -11.59 -19.62
N ALA A 210 -2.72 -11.69 -20.95
CA ALA A 210 -1.61 -11.28 -21.81
C ALA A 210 -1.25 -9.79 -21.62
N GLY A 211 0.02 -9.45 -21.86
CA GLY A 211 0.48 -8.07 -21.99
C GLY A 211 0.54 -7.25 -20.69
N ILE A 212 0.29 -7.85 -19.53
CA ILE A 212 0.35 -7.17 -18.21
C ILE A 212 1.71 -6.55 -17.89
N TYR A 213 2.78 -7.05 -18.53
CA TYR A 213 4.16 -6.56 -18.39
C TYR A 213 4.79 -6.15 -19.73
N ALA A 214 3.98 -5.88 -20.78
CA ALA A 214 4.49 -5.61 -22.12
C ALA A 214 5.50 -4.45 -22.23
N ASN A 215 5.44 -3.48 -21.29
CA ASN A 215 6.37 -2.34 -21.24
C ASN A 215 7.47 -2.49 -20.17
N LEU A 216 7.58 -3.66 -19.54
CA LEU A 216 8.55 -3.98 -18.49
C LEU A 216 9.49 -5.13 -18.89
N LEU A 217 9.65 -5.37 -20.20
CA LEU A 217 10.41 -6.52 -20.73
C LEU A 217 11.85 -6.57 -20.21
N ASP A 218 12.51 -5.42 -19.99
CA ASP A 218 13.89 -5.33 -19.51
C ASP A 218 14.01 -5.11 -17.99
N HIS A 219 13.02 -5.55 -17.19
CA HIS A 219 12.99 -5.33 -15.75
C HIS A 219 13.21 -6.60 -14.93
N LYS A 220 13.84 -6.42 -13.77
CA LYS A 220 13.85 -7.41 -12.69
C LYS A 220 12.65 -7.18 -11.78
N LEU A 221 11.68 -8.09 -11.82
CA LEU A 221 10.39 -7.90 -11.15
C LEU A 221 10.24 -8.71 -9.86
N LYS A 222 9.41 -8.18 -8.97
CA LYS A 222 8.87 -8.86 -7.79
C LYS A 222 7.36 -8.84 -7.87
N ALA A 223 6.76 -10.01 -8.00
CA ALA A 223 5.34 -10.18 -8.16
C ALA A 223 4.78 -11.12 -7.08
N TYR A 224 3.83 -10.60 -6.30
CA TYR A 224 3.19 -11.33 -5.21
C TYR A 224 1.69 -11.46 -5.48
N PHE A 225 1.28 -12.65 -5.87
CA PHE A 225 -0.10 -13.01 -6.22
C PHE A 225 -0.71 -14.07 -5.30
N SER A 226 -0.04 -14.39 -4.19
CA SER A 226 -0.51 -15.43 -3.28
C SER A 226 -1.88 -15.13 -2.69
N TYR A 227 -2.63 -16.16 -2.30
CA TYR A 227 -3.98 -16.03 -1.75
C TYR A 227 -4.95 -15.29 -2.70
N ASN A 228 -5.03 -15.79 -3.93
CA ASN A 228 -6.01 -15.37 -4.92
C ASN A 228 -6.86 -16.57 -5.36
N LYS A 229 -7.44 -16.50 -6.56
CA LYS A 229 -8.24 -17.55 -7.19
C LYS A 229 -7.70 -17.91 -8.57
N ILE A 230 -6.40 -17.69 -8.77
CA ILE A 230 -5.77 -17.79 -10.09
C ILE A 230 -5.78 -19.25 -10.50
N ASN A 231 -6.49 -19.54 -11.58
CA ASN A 231 -6.55 -20.87 -12.20
C ASN A 231 -5.97 -20.88 -13.61
N LYS A 232 -5.67 -19.69 -14.17
CA LYS A 232 -5.12 -19.56 -15.51
C LYS A 232 -4.14 -18.39 -15.59
N ILE A 233 -3.03 -18.64 -16.28
CA ILE A 233 -1.95 -17.67 -16.52
C ILE A 233 -1.67 -17.63 -18.02
N HIS A 234 -1.47 -16.44 -18.57
CA HIS A 234 -0.96 -16.29 -19.94
C HIS A 234 0.57 -16.44 -19.98
N GLU A 235 1.10 -17.05 -21.05
CA GLU A 235 2.53 -17.35 -21.19
C GLU A 235 3.44 -16.10 -21.18
N ASP A 236 2.99 -14.99 -21.78
CA ASP A 236 3.68 -13.69 -21.75
C ASP A 236 3.91 -13.11 -20.33
N LEU A 237 3.38 -13.73 -19.26
CA LEU A 237 3.77 -13.38 -17.89
C LEU A 237 5.30 -13.43 -17.71
N PHE A 238 5.96 -14.36 -18.40
CA PHE A 238 7.39 -14.61 -18.31
C PHE A 238 8.21 -13.79 -19.31
N ASP A 239 7.59 -12.91 -20.10
CA ASP A 239 8.27 -12.00 -21.03
C ASP A 239 8.88 -10.79 -20.30
N VAL A 240 9.80 -11.07 -19.38
CA VAL A 240 10.58 -10.08 -18.63
C VAL A 240 12.02 -10.57 -18.47
N GLU A 241 12.96 -9.67 -18.17
CA GLU A 241 14.38 -10.03 -18.01
C GLU A 241 14.55 -11.12 -16.95
N GLU A 242 13.94 -10.89 -15.77
CA GLU A 242 14.08 -11.78 -14.61
C GLU A 242 12.99 -11.51 -13.57
N PHE A 243 12.53 -12.56 -12.88
CA PHE A 243 11.83 -12.40 -11.60
C PHE A 243 12.79 -12.62 -10.44
N THR A 244 12.94 -11.62 -9.57
CA THR A 244 13.56 -11.85 -8.26
C THR A 244 12.64 -12.72 -7.39
N ASP A 245 11.35 -12.42 -7.42
CA ASP A 245 10.35 -13.13 -6.64
C ASP A 245 9.05 -13.25 -7.45
N LEU A 246 8.57 -14.47 -7.63
CA LEU A 246 7.23 -14.76 -8.16
C LEU A 246 6.51 -15.71 -7.20
N TYR A 247 5.59 -15.16 -6.42
CA TYR A 247 4.77 -15.92 -5.48
C TYR A 247 3.35 -16.07 -6.00
N LEU A 248 2.94 -17.31 -6.21
CA LEU A 248 1.64 -17.74 -6.73
C LEU A 248 0.97 -18.76 -5.78
N ASP A 249 1.41 -18.81 -4.53
CA ASP A 249 0.91 -19.77 -3.54
C ASP A 249 -0.57 -19.56 -3.20
N HIS A 250 -1.24 -20.60 -2.72
CA HIS A 250 -2.65 -20.48 -2.29
C HIS A 250 -3.53 -19.91 -3.41
N ASN A 251 -3.45 -20.55 -4.58
CA ASN A 251 -4.27 -20.28 -5.76
C ASN A 251 -4.97 -21.57 -6.21
N GLU A 252 -5.50 -21.59 -7.42
CA GLU A 252 -6.30 -22.68 -7.97
C GLU A 252 -5.68 -23.20 -9.29
N LEU A 253 -4.34 -23.14 -9.41
CA LEU A 253 -3.62 -23.64 -10.59
C LEU A 253 -3.65 -25.17 -10.63
N GLU A 254 -4.16 -25.74 -11.72
CA GLU A 254 -4.16 -27.19 -11.97
C GLU A 254 -2.93 -27.63 -12.81
N GLU A 255 -2.39 -26.73 -13.62
CA GLU A 255 -1.24 -26.97 -14.50
C GLU A 255 -0.22 -25.83 -14.42
N PHE A 256 1.06 -26.17 -14.63
CA PHE A 256 2.14 -25.19 -14.70
C PHE A 256 3.28 -25.70 -15.59
N ASP A 257 3.17 -25.48 -16.91
CA ASP A 257 4.15 -25.89 -17.90
C ASP A 257 4.43 -24.74 -18.87
N PHE A 258 5.16 -23.73 -18.38
CA PHE A 258 5.47 -22.50 -19.13
C PHE A 258 6.94 -22.43 -19.52
N THR A 259 7.24 -21.72 -20.61
CA THR A 259 8.61 -21.28 -20.90
C THR A 259 8.95 -20.14 -19.94
N LEU A 260 9.93 -20.35 -19.07
CA LEU A 260 10.30 -19.38 -18.04
C LEU A 260 11.44 -18.47 -18.51
N CYS A 261 11.43 -17.23 -18.01
CA CYS A 261 12.63 -16.41 -17.88
C CYS A 261 13.47 -16.86 -16.68
N LYS A 262 14.53 -16.13 -16.33
CA LYS A 262 15.28 -16.39 -15.10
C LYS A 262 14.41 -16.04 -13.89
N ILE A 263 14.38 -16.92 -12.89
CA ILE A 263 13.63 -16.67 -11.65
C ILE A 263 14.48 -17.02 -10.43
N ASP A 264 14.67 -16.08 -9.51
CA ASP A 264 15.37 -16.36 -8.26
C ASP A 264 14.47 -17.14 -7.27
N THR A 265 13.23 -16.68 -7.06
CA THR A 265 12.24 -17.39 -6.24
C THR A 265 10.95 -17.64 -7.01
N LEU A 266 10.57 -18.90 -7.19
CA LEU A 266 9.24 -19.29 -7.68
C LEU A 266 8.52 -20.10 -6.60
N SER A 267 7.32 -19.67 -6.23
CA SER A 267 6.51 -20.34 -5.22
C SER A 267 5.13 -20.65 -5.77
N LEU A 268 4.80 -21.94 -5.83
CA LEU A 268 3.54 -22.51 -6.32
C LEU A 268 2.84 -23.32 -5.22
N GLN A 269 3.19 -23.12 -3.94
CA GLN A 269 2.68 -23.96 -2.86
C GLN A 269 1.16 -23.85 -2.74
N THR A 270 0.52 -24.93 -2.30
CA THR A 270 -0.93 -24.91 -2.02
C THR A 270 -1.75 -24.49 -3.25
N ASN A 271 -1.49 -25.15 -4.39
CA ASN A 271 -2.31 -25.08 -5.60
C ASN A 271 -2.98 -26.46 -5.83
N GLN A 272 -3.44 -26.74 -7.04
CA GLN A 272 -4.08 -28.00 -7.44
C GLN A 272 -3.22 -28.77 -8.48
N ILE A 273 -1.91 -28.54 -8.49
CA ILE A 273 -1.00 -29.14 -9.47
C ILE A 273 -0.80 -30.62 -9.14
N GLU A 274 -1.21 -31.52 -10.04
CA GLU A 274 -1.00 -32.96 -9.85
C GLU A 274 0.38 -33.43 -10.33
N CYS A 275 0.94 -32.76 -11.35
CA CYS A 275 2.27 -33.02 -11.87
C CYS A 275 2.79 -31.86 -12.74
N LEU A 276 4.11 -31.86 -12.99
CA LEU A 276 4.77 -31.03 -13.99
C LEU A 276 5.25 -31.91 -15.15
N SER A 277 5.27 -31.38 -16.37
CA SER A 277 5.76 -32.16 -17.51
C SER A 277 7.26 -32.47 -17.42
N GLU A 278 7.68 -33.60 -18.01
CA GLU A 278 9.10 -33.96 -18.11
C GLU A 278 9.92 -32.90 -18.87
N GLU A 279 9.29 -32.26 -19.86
CA GLU A 279 9.92 -31.20 -20.66
C GLU A 279 10.20 -29.97 -19.80
N PHE A 280 9.22 -29.53 -19.00
CA PHE A 280 9.37 -28.42 -18.07
C PHE A 280 10.45 -28.72 -17.01
N ILE A 281 10.39 -29.91 -16.39
CA ILE A 281 11.38 -30.34 -15.39
C ILE A 281 12.80 -30.28 -15.96
N LYS A 282 12.99 -30.75 -17.19
CA LYS A 282 14.31 -30.84 -17.82
C LYS A 282 14.84 -29.49 -18.30
N ASN A 283 13.98 -28.65 -18.87
CA ASN A 283 14.41 -27.45 -19.61
C ASN A 283 14.24 -26.16 -18.81
N GLU A 284 13.27 -26.10 -17.89
CA GLU A 284 12.80 -24.85 -17.30
C GLU A 284 13.18 -24.72 -15.82
N VAL A 285 13.13 -25.81 -15.05
CA VAL A 285 13.42 -25.77 -13.60
C VAL A 285 14.85 -25.29 -13.29
N GLY A 286 15.81 -25.54 -14.18
CA GLY A 286 17.18 -25.03 -14.06
C GLY A 286 17.30 -23.50 -14.11
N LYS A 287 16.27 -22.80 -14.58
CA LYS A 287 16.19 -21.33 -14.58
C LYS A 287 15.71 -20.76 -13.23
N VAL A 288 15.27 -21.63 -12.32
CA VAL A 288 14.74 -21.27 -11.00
C VAL A 288 15.78 -21.56 -9.91
N THR A 289 16.14 -20.56 -9.11
CA THR A 289 17.12 -20.74 -8.01
C THR A 289 16.48 -21.40 -6.78
N ARG A 290 15.27 -20.97 -6.39
CA ARG A 290 14.49 -21.53 -5.27
C ARG A 290 13.08 -21.83 -5.75
N PHE A 291 12.73 -23.11 -5.83
CA PHE A 291 11.42 -23.56 -6.30
C PHE A 291 10.62 -24.22 -5.18
N PHE A 292 9.46 -23.67 -4.84
CA PHE A 292 8.57 -24.22 -3.83
C PHE A 292 7.29 -24.78 -4.48
N LEU A 293 7.05 -26.09 -4.32
CA LEU A 293 5.91 -26.80 -4.91
C LEU A 293 5.07 -27.56 -3.85
N GLY A 294 5.40 -27.41 -2.56
CA GLY A 294 4.74 -28.14 -1.47
C GLY A 294 3.23 -27.93 -1.40
N ASP A 295 2.53 -28.84 -0.72
CA ASP A 295 1.09 -28.79 -0.49
C ASP A 295 0.22 -28.76 -1.76
N ASN A 296 0.74 -29.29 -2.87
CA ASN A 296 -0.03 -29.61 -4.07
C ASN A 296 -0.42 -31.11 -4.06
N PRO A 297 -1.52 -31.51 -4.74
CA PRO A 297 -1.95 -32.90 -4.86
C PRO A 297 -1.05 -33.72 -5.82
N ILE A 298 0.26 -33.68 -5.61
CA ILE A 298 1.25 -34.33 -6.47
C ILE A 298 1.05 -35.85 -6.40
N ASN A 299 0.82 -36.47 -7.56
CA ASN A 299 0.65 -37.92 -7.62
C ASN A 299 2.00 -38.65 -7.46
N CYS A 300 1.98 -39.90 -6.97
CA CYS A 300 3.21 -40.61 -6.65
C CYS A 300 4.08 -40.96 -7.87
N SER A 301 3.48 -41.12 -9.05
CA SER A 301 4.26 -41.28 -10.30
C SER A 301 5.07 -40.02 -10.64
N CYS A 302 4.54 -38.84 -10.34
CA CYS A 302 5.22 -37.57 -10.55
C CYS A 302 6.28 -37.30 -9.49
N TYR A 303 6.01 -37.69 -8.24
CA TYR A 303 6.92 -37.53 -7.11
C TYR A 303 8.33 -38.07 -7.42
N ASP A 304 8.42 -39.27 -7.99
CA ASP A 304 9.70 -39.87 -8.35
C ASP A 304 10.51 -39.00 -9.31
N GLN A 305 9.85 -38.34 -10.26
CA GLN A 305 10.49 -37.42 -11.21
C GLN A 305 11.00 -36.14 -10.51
N LEU A 306 10.17 -35.56 -9.65
CA LEU A 306 10.47 -34.30 -8.94
C LEU A 306 11.55 -34.49 -7.85
N SER A 307 11.64 -35.68 -7.26
CA SER A 307 12.62 -36.00 -6.20
C SER A 307 14.08 -35.81 -6.62
N THR A 308 14.35 -35.77 -7.93
CA THR A 308 15.69 -35.61 -8.50
C THR A 308 16.16 -34.15 -8.56
N ILE A 309 15.27 -33.18 -8.29
CA ILE A 309 15.54 -31.75 -8.46
C ILE A 309 16.17 -31.16 -7.19
N GLN A 310 17.45 -30.79 -7.25
CA GLN A 310 18.22 -30.33 -6.10
C GLN A 310 17.82 -28.94 -5.55
N ASN A 311 17.27 -28.06 -6.40
CA ASN A 311 16.90 -26.69 -6.02
C ASN A 311 15.43 -26.56 -5.55
N MET A 312 14.73 -27.70 -5.45
CA MET A 312 13.34 -27.72 -5.03
C MET A 312 13.25 -27.86 -3.51
N LEU A 313 12.61 -26.88 -2.87
CA LEU A 313 12.32 -26.89 -1.44
C LEU A 313 10.90 -27.40 -1.27
N VAL A 314 10.76 -28.63 -0.78
CA VAL A 314 9.45 -29.28 -0.67
C VAL A 314 9.18 -29.86 0.71
N SER A 315 7.97 -29.65 1.19
CA SER A 315 7.29 -30.56 2.12
C SER A 315 6.23 -31.31 1.31
N PHE A 316 6.50 -32.55 0.98
CA PHE A 316 5.47 -33.44 0.43
C PHE A 316 4.79 -34.14 1.61
N SER A 317 3.46 -34.23 1.61
CA SER A 317 2.78 -35.28 2.38
C SER A 317 3.17 -36.62 1.74
N GLU A 318 3.67 -37.56 2.55
CA GLU A 318 4.18 -38.86 2.11
C GLU A 318 3.26 -39.52 1.07
N CYS A 319 3.81 -39.74 -0.13
CA CYS A 319 3.64 -41.02 -0.82
C CYS A 319 4.49 -42.06 -0.06
#